data_AF-X1EV49-F1
#
_entry.id   AF-X1EV49-F1
#
_cell.length_a   1.000
_cell.length_b   1.000
_cell.length_c   1.000
_cell.angle_alpha   90.00
_cell.angle_beta   90.00
_cell.angle_gamma   90.00
#
_symmetry.space_group_name_H-M   'P 1'
#
loop_
_entity.id
_entity.type
_entity.pdbx_description
1 polymer ?
#
loop_
_entity_poly.entity_id
_entity_poly.type
_entity_poly.pdbx_seq_one_letter_code
_entity_poly.pdbx_strand_id
1 'polypeptide(L)' 'RDWENKGTAMSNKCPKCQTDNPSDSKFCKECATSLPSSEDIEVTATIEAPKEELTTGSTFADRYQIMMLLGFRSL' A
#
# COMPACT_ATOMS: atom_id res chain seq x y z
N ARG A 1 22.57 20.11 28.06
CA ARG A 1 21.15 20.33 27.72
C ARG A 1 21.05 20.51 26.21
N ASP A 2 21.69 19.63 25.44
CA ASP A 2 22.13 19.90 24.07
C ASP A 2 21.42 18.96 23.08
N TRP A 3 20.08 19.02 23.05
CA TRP A 3 19.28 18.25 22.09
C TRP A 3 18.51 19.13 21.10
N GLU A 4 18.64 20.46 21.20
CA GLU A 4 17.82 21.46 20.50
C GLU A 4 18.12 21.59 18.99
N ASN A 5 19.03 20.78 18.43
CA ASN A 5 19.48 20.90 17.03
C ASN A 5 19.55 19.56 16.28
N LYS A 6 18.53 18.69 16.41
CA LYS A 6 18.37 17.55 15.49
C LYS A 6 17.08 17.67 14.69
N GLY A 7 17.20 18.32 13.53
CA GLY A 7 16.15 18.33 12.51
C GLY A 7 15.75 19.75 12.11
N THR A 8 16.61 20.43 11.36
CA THR A 8 16.13 21.50 10.48
C THR A 8 15.12 20.84 9.54
N ALA A 9 13.82 21.03 9.84
CA ALA A 9 12.73 20.44 9.10
C ALA A 9 12.76 20.96 7.66
N MET A 10 13.29 20.17 6.74
CA MET A 10 13.09 20.38 5.32
C MET A 10 11.59 20.21 5.06
N SER A 11 10.95 21.19 4.41
CA SER A 11 9.53 21.12 4.06
C SER A 11 9.39 20.63 2.62
N ASN A 12 8.59 19.59 2.42
CA ASN A 12 8.20 19.08 1.12
C ASN A 12 6.80 19.59 0.76
N LYS A 13 6.72 20.37 -0.32
CA LYS A 13 5.46 20.93 -0.83
C LYS A 13 4.67 19.85 -1.58
N CYS A 14 3.41 19.67 -1.23
CA CYS A 14 2.54 18.70 -1.90
C CYS A 14 2.30 19.10 -3.36
N PRO A 15 2.48 18.20 -4.34
CA PRO A 15 2.24 18.52 -5.75
C PRO A 15 0.76 18.74 -6.10
N LYS A 16 -0.18 18.20 -5.30
CA LYS A 16 -1.62 18.28 -5.57
C LYS A 16 -2.28 19.52 -4.97
N CYS A 17 -2.05 19.76 -3.68
CA CYS A 17 -2.73 20.84 -2.95
C CYS A 17 -1.78 21.93 -2.45
N GLN A 18 -0.48 21.84 -2.78
CA GLN A 18 0.53 22.83 -2.45
C GLN A 18 0.81 23.06 -0.95
N THR A 19 0.24 22.24 -0.07
CA THR A 19 0.51 22.33 1.36
C THR A 19 1.95 21.91 1.69
N ASP A 20 2.58 22.63 2.60
CA ASP A 20 3.88 22.29 3.20
C ASP A 20 3.76 21.13 4.20
N ASN A 21 4.57 20.08 3.98
CA ASN A 21 4.63 18.89 4.83
C ASN A 21 6.07 18.68 5.32
N PRO A 22 6.29 18.09 6.51
CA PRO A 22 7.60 17.64 6.95
C PRO A 22 8.28 16.71 5.92
N SER A 23 9.62 16.74 5.84
CA SER A 23 10.37 15.96 4.85
C SER A 23 10.24 14.45 5.00
N ASP A 24 9.93 13.98 6.21
CA ASP A 24 9.70 12.57 6.55
C ASP A 24 8.23 12.13 6.32
N SER A 25 7.35 13.04 5.89
CA SER A 25 5.96 12.72 5.60
C SER A 25 5.82 11.90 4.31
N LYS A 26 5.26 10.70 4.42
CA LYS A 26 4.94 9.83 3.27
C LYS A 26 3.67 10.24 2.52
N PHE A 27 2.77 10.97 3.19
CA PHE A 27 1.49 11.44 2.64
C PHE A 27 1.25 12.89 3.03
N CYS A 28 0.52 13.62 2.20
CA CYS A 28 0.13 15.00 2.49
C CYS A 28 -0.89 15.05 3.63
N LYS A 29 -0.64 15.92 4.62
CA LYS A 29 -1.48 16.10 5.81
C LYS A 29 -2.90 16.64 5.52
N GLU A 30 -3.11 17.26 4.35
CA GLU A 30 -4.41 17.87 3.98
C GLU A 30 -5.21 17.01 2.99
N CYS A 31 -4.55 16.43 1.98
CA CYS A 31 -5.25 15.77 0.88
C CYS A 31 -4.89 14.27 0.71
N ALA A 32 -4.10 13.72 1.63
CA ALA A 32 -3.64 12.32 1.64
C ALA A 32 -2.88 11.86 0.38
N THR A 33 -2.47 12.79 -0.51
CA THR A 33 -1.67 12.44 -1.69
C THR A 33 -0.31 11.94 -1.24
N SER A 34 0.13 10.80 -1.79
CA SER A 34 1.47 10.26 -1.53
C SER A 34 2.52 11.27 -1.95
N LEU A 35 3.47 11.54 -1.05
CA LEU A 35 4.61 12.40 -1.32
C LEU A 35 5.76 11.53 -1.83
N PRO A 36 6.51 11.97 -2.83
CA PRO A 36 7.66 11.22 -3.34
C PRO A 36 8.72 11.13 -2.24
N SER A 37 8.93 9.92 -1.70
CA SER A 37 10.05 9.61 -0.82
C SER A 37 11.21 9.07 -1.66
N SER A 38 12.45 9.49 -1.36
CA SER A 38 13.66 9.00 -2.05
C SER A 38 14.06 7.57 -1.66
N GLU A 39 13.32 6.95 -0.75
CA GLU A 39 13.56 5.58 -0.30
C GLU A 39 12.54 4.66 -0.98
N ASP A 40 12.96 4.14 -2.13
CA ASP A 40 12.59 2.87 -2.73
C ASP A 40 11.09 2.58 -2.87
N ILE A 41 10.53 3.00 -4.01
CA ILE A 41 9.38 2.30 -4.58
C ILE A 41 9.91 0.97 -5.14
N GLU A 42 10.17 0.00 -4.26
CA GLU A 42 10.21 -1.39 -4.67
C GLU A 42 8.78 -1.79 -5.02
N VAL A 43 8.43 -1.61 -6.29
CA VAL A 43 7.20 -2.16 -6.86
C VAL A 43 7.28 -3.66 -6.69
N THR A 44 6.73 -4.15 -5.59
CA THR A 44 6.53 -5.57 -5.36
C THR A 44 5.36 -5.97 -6.25
N ALA A 45 5.68 -6.34 -7.48
CA ALA A 45 4.71 -6.95 -8.38
C ALA A 45 4.31 -8.29 -7.76
N THR A 46 3.07 -8.39 -7.30
CA THR A 46 2.47 -9.67 -6.95
C THR A 46 2.46 -10.53 -8.21
N ILE A 47 3.15 -11.66 -8.18
CA ILE A 47 3.00 -12.68 -9.22
C ILE A 47 1.54 -13.13 -9.14
N GLU A 48 0.75 -12.80 -10.16
CA GLU A 48 -0.62 -13.30 -10.27
C GLU A 48 -0.57 -14.82 -10.33
N ALA A 49 -0.94 -15.46 -9.23
CA ALA A 49 -1.17 -16.89 -9.24
C ALA A 49 -2.22 -17.19 -10.32
N PRO A 50 -2.08 -18.29 -11.09
CA PRO A 50 -3.16 -18.74 -11.94
C PRO A 50 -4.42 -18.81 -11.07
N LYS A 51 -5.50 -18.19 -11.56
CA LYS A 51 -6.82 -18.26 -10.93
C LYS A 51 -7.27 -19.72 -10.91
N GLU A 52 -6.80 -20.48 -9.93
CA GLU A 52 -7.41 -21.74 -9.56
C GLU A 52 -8.78 -21.39 -8.99
N GLU A 53 -9.72 -21.29 -9.92
CA GLU A 53 -11.12 -21.07 -9.64
C GLU A 53 -11.55 -22.22 -8.74
N LEU A 54 -11.77 -21.92 -7.46
CA LEU A 54 -12.20 -22.88 -6.45
C LEU A 54 -13.57 -23.42 -6.87
N THR A 55 -13.57 -24.48 -7.65
CA THR A 55 -14.81 -25.07 -8.15
C THR A 55 -15.49 -25.83 -7.02
N THR A 56 -16.81 -25.69 -6.92
CA THR A 56 -17.59 -26.49 -5.97
C THR A 56 -17.32 -27.98 -6.18
N GLY A 57 -17.07 -28.71 -5.10
CA GLY A 57 -16.72 -30.12 -5.10
C GLY A 57 -15.21 -30.40 -5.16
N SER A 58 -14.38 -29.42 -5.52
CA SER A 58 -12.91 -29.54 -5.47
C SER A 58 -12.36 -29.59 -4.04
N THR A 59 -11.13 -30.08 -3.90
CA THR A 59 -10.42 -30.14 -2.61
C THR A 59 -9.28 -29.13 -2.60
N PHE A 60 -9.26 -28.29 -1.56
CA PHE A 60 -8.20 -27.34 -1.25
C PHE A 60 -7.20 -27.96 -0.26
N ALA A 61 -5.90 -27.85 -0.57
CA ALA A 61 -4.79 -28.38 0.23
C ALA A 61 -4.96 -29.86 0.62
N ASP A 62 -5.55 -30.65 -0.27
CA ASP A 62 -5.84 -32.09 -0.13
C ASP A 62 -6.68 -32.48 1.11
N ARG A 63 -7.30 -31.51 1.79
CA ARG A 63 -8.00 -31.75 3.06
C ARG A 63 -9.35 -31.05 3.21
N TYR A 64 -9.64 -30.01 2.44
CA TYR A 64 -10.85 -29.20 2.60
C TYR A 64 -11.69 -29.20 1.33
N GLN A 65 -12.96 -29.58 1.40
CA GLN A 65 -13.85 -29.56 0.23
C GLN A 65 -14.56 -28.20 0.09
N ILE A 66 -14.57 -27.65 -1.12
CA ILE A 66 -15.29 -26.41 -1.44
C ILE A 66 -16.77 -26.73 -1.66
N MET A 67 -17.64 -26.23 -0.78
CA MET A 67 -19.08 -26.52 -0.86
C MET A 67 -19.86 -25.55 -1.76
N MET A 68 -19.49 -24.27 -1.80
CA MET A 68 -20.19 -23.25 -2.60
C MET A 68 -19.36 -21.96 -2.66
N LEU A 69 -19.44 -21.24 -3.79
CA LEU A 69 -18.93 -19.88 -3.93
C LEU A 69 -20.01 -18.85 -3.60
N LEU A 70 -19.66 -17.85 -2.78
CA LEU A 70 -20.59 -16.82 -2.30
C LEU A 70 -20.58 -15.55 -3.17
N GLY A 71 -19.63 -15.43 -4.10
CA GLY A 71 -19.55 -14.30 -5.02
C GLY A 71 -18.21 -14.25 -5.75
N PHE A 72 -18.20 -13.54 -6.87
CA PHE A 72 -17.00 -13.22 -7.63
C PHE A 72 -16.83 -11.70 -7.63
N ARG A 73 -15.60 -11.25 -7.41
CA ARG A 73 -15.26 -9.83 -7.56
C ARG A 73 -14.98 -9.57 -9.03
N SER A 74 -15.90 -8.89 -9.71
CA SER A 74 -15.60 -8.26 -10.99
C SER A 74 -14.58 -7.17 -10.73
N LEU A 75 -13.38 -7.32 -11.29
CA LEU A 75 -12.38 -6.26 -11.37
C LEU A 75 -12.76 -5.26 -12.46
#